data_AF-A0A197KJM6-F1
#
_entry.id   AF-A0A197KJM6-F1
#
_cell.length_a   1.000
_cell.length_b   1.000
_cell.length_c   1.000
_cell.angle_alpha   90.00
_cell.angle_beta   90.00
_cell.angle_gamma   90.00
#
_symmetry.space_group_name_H-M   'P 1'
#
loop_
_entity.id
_entity.type
_entity.pdbx_description
1 polymer ?
#
loop_
_entity_poly.entity_id
_entity_poly.type
_entity_poly.pdbx_seq_one_letter_code
_entity_poly.pdbx_strand_id
1 'polypeptide(L)' 'AQAMFDFPGEDPGDLPFKVGDIINVIEFLNDDWWRGTLRKELGIFPTAYVQ' A
#
# COMPACT_ATOMS: atom_id res chain seq x y z
N ALA A 1 1.64 3.02 -7.95
CA ALA A 1 0.46 3.53 -7.24
C ALA A 1 0.92 4.65 -6.33
N GLN A 2 0.35 5.85 -6.44
CA GLN A 2 0.70 6.99 -5.60
C GLN A 2 -0.28 7.08 -4.43
N ALA A 3 0.23 7.19 -3.20
CA ALA A 3 -0.59 7.36 -2.01
C ALA A 3 -1.31 8.73 -2.02
N MET A 4 -2.64 8.69 -1.94
CA MET A 4 -3.52 9.86 -1.84
C MET A 4 -3.90 10.18 -0.39
N PHE A 5 -3.78 9.19 0.50
CA PHE A 5 -4.06 9.29 1.93
C PHE A 5 -2.95 8.59 2.73
N ASP A 6 -2.81 8.96 4.01
CA ASP A 6 -1.95 8.24 4.94
C ASP A 6 -2.57 6.89 5.30
N PHE A 7 -1.79 5.83 5.28
CA PHE A 7 -2.20 4.51 5.76
C PHE A 7 -1.25 4.06 6.88
N PRO A 8 -1.73 3.97 8.14
CA PRO A 8 -0.86 3.67 9.28
C PRO A 8 -0.45 2.20 9.37
N GLY A 9 -1.14 1.28 8.70
CA GLY A 9 -0.85 -0.16 8.70
C GLY A 9 -0.90 -0.77 10.09
N GLU A 10 -2.09 -1.02 10.62
CA GLU A 10 -2.29 -1.46 12.00
C GLU A 10 -2.20 -2.99 12.16
N ASP A 11 -2.43 -3.74 11.08
CA ASP A 11 -2.44 -5.20 11.10
C ASP A 11 -1.10 -5.80 10.63
N PRO A 12 -0.70 -6.97 11.16
CA PRO A 12 0.49 -7.66 10.70
C PRO A 12 0.43 -7.97 9.19
N GLY A 13 1.39 -7.42 8.45
CA GLY A 13 1.48 -7.60 6.99
C GLY A 13 1.00 -6.39 6.18
N ASP A 14 0.44 -5.39 6.84
CA ASP A 14 0.15 -4.10 6.21
C ASP A 14 1.46 -3.40 5.77
N LEU A 15 1.36 -2.66 4.67
CA LEU A 15 2.40 -1.77 4.20
C LEU A 15 2.04 -0.32 4.57
N PRO A 16 2.57 0.25 5.66
CA PRO A 16 2.29 1.63 6.02
C PRO A 16 2.94 2.63 5.04
N PHE A 17 2.27 3.75 4.78
CA PHE A 17 2.77 4.82 3.91
C PHE A 17 2.14 6.18 4.21
N LYS A 18 2.75 7.23 3.65
CA LYS A 18 2.28 8.61 3.73
C LYS A 18 1.81 9.13 2.38
N VAL A 19 0.93 10.14 2.40
CA VAL A 19 0.51 10.87 1.19
C VAL A 19 1.72 11.25 0.36
N GLY A 20 1.67 10.95 -0.94
CA GLY A 20 2.74 11.23 -1.90
C GLY A 20 3.79 10.13 -2.02
N ASP A 21 3.82 9.12 -1.15
CA ASP A 21 4.67 7.95 -1.35
C ASP A 21 4.28 7.20 -2.65
N ILE A 22 5.28 6.71 -3.37
CA ILE A 22 5.10 5.89 -4.57
C ILE A 22 5.33 4.43 -4.21
N ILE A 23 4.25 3.65 -4.25
CA ILE A 23 4.26 2.23 -3.93
C ILE A 23 4.40 1.45 -5.23
N ASN A 24 5.37 0.53 -5.24
CA ASN A 24 5.57 -0.40 -6.33
C ASN A 24 4.62 -1.60 -6.15
N VAL A 25 3.58 -1.70 -6.98
CA VAL A 25 2.61 -2.80 -6.93
C VAL A 25 3.26 -4.07 -7.46
N ILE A 26 3.10 -5.17 -6.73
CA ILE A 26 3.68 -6.49 -7.06
C ILE A 26 2.58 -7.47 -7.43
N GLU A 27 1.46 -7.44 -6.71
CA GLU A 27 0.37 -8.42 -6.88
C GLU A 27 -0.98 -7.79 -6.53
N PHE A 28 -1.99 -8.08 -7.34
CA PHE A 28 -3.38 -7.69 -7.11
C PHE A 28 -4.08 -8.85 -6.40
N LEU A 29 -4.28 -8.76 -5.09
CA LEU A 29 -4.86 -9.87 -4.32
C LEU A 29 -6.39 -9.95 -4.52
N ASN A 30 -7.05 -8.80 -4.51
CA ASN A 30 -8.47 -8.62 -4.81
C ASN A 30 -8.76 -7.14 -5.14
N ASP A 31 -10.04 -6.79 -5.27
CA ASP A 31 -10.49 -5.44 -5.62
C ASP A 31 -10.14 -4.38 -4.55
N ASP A 32 -10.08 -4.80 -3.29
CA ASP A 32 -9.86 -3.92 -2.14
C ASP A 32 -8.40 -3.85 -1.71
N TRP A 33 -7.59 -4.88 -1.99
CA TRP A 33 -6.23 -5.02 -1.46
C TRP A 33 -5.21 -5.41 -2.53
N TRP A 34 -4.13 -4.65 -2.58
CA TRP A 34 -2.95 -4.96 -3.38
C TRP A 34 -1.75 -5.21 -2.47
N ARG A 35 -0.80 -6.01 -2.97
CA ARG A 35 0.51 -6.18 -2.38
C ARG A 35 1.52 -5.33 -3.14
N GLY A 36 2.40 -4.65 -2.42
CA GLY A 36 3.46 -3.87 -3.01
C GLY A 36 4.64 -3.66 -2.08
N THR A 37 5.61 -2.90 -2.58
CA THR A 37 6.80 -2.51 -1.85
C THR A 37 6.98 -1.02 -1.75
N LEU A 38 7.42 -0.58 -0.58
CA LEU A 38 7.83 0.79 -0.30
C LEU A 38 9.05 0.74 0.62
N ARG A 39 10.13 1.45 0.28
CA ARG A 39 11.35 1.57 1.11
C ARG A 39 11.93 0.21 1.57
N LYS A 40 11.81 -0.83 0.73
CA LYS A 40 12.21 -2.23 0.97
C LYS A 40 11.31 -3.04 1.90
N GLU A 41 10.22 -2.45 2.39
CA GLU A 41 9.17 -3.19 3.09
C GLU A 41 8.17 -3.75 2.07
N LEU A 42 7.71 -4.98 2.31
CA LEU A 42 6.70 -5.67 1.52
C LEU A 42 5.48 -5.84 2.41
N GLY A 43 4.31 -5.46 1.90
CA GLY A 43 3.06 -5.64 2.60
C GLY A 43 1.87 -5.41 1.69
N ILE A 44 0.68 -5.47 2.28
CA ILE A 44 -0.58 -5.21 1.60
C ILE A 44 -1.12 -3.84 1.96
N PHE A 45 -1.91 -3.26 1.07
CA PHE A 45 -2.56 -1.99 1.31
C PHE A 45 -3.88 -1.85 0.54
N PRO A 46 -4.81 -1.04 1.05
CA PRO A 46 -6.09 -0.82 0.41
C PRO A 46 -5.96 0.01 -0.87
N THR A 47 -6.63 -0.43 -1.93
CA THR A 47 -6.66 0.25 -3.23
C THR A 47 -7.28 1.64 -3.15
N ALA A 48 -8.24 1.83 -2.23
CA ALA A 48 -8.91 3.10 -1.99
C ALA A 48 -7.98 4.24 -1.52
N TYR A 49 -6.75 3.92 -1.09
CA TYR A 49 -5.80 4.91 -0.57
C TYR A 49 -4.81 5.42 -1.63
N VAL A 50 -4.87 4.87 -2.85
CA VAL A 50 -3.90 5.15 -3.92
C VAL A 50 -4.56 5.49 -5.26
N GLN A 51 -3.80 6.15 -6.14
CA GLN A 51 -4.14 6.43 -7.54
C GLN A 51 -3.07 5.90 -8.51
#